data_AF-A0A1M7HP66-F1
#
_entry.id   AF-A0A1M7HP66-F1
#
_cell.length_a   1.000
_cell.length_b   1.000
_cell.length_c   1.000
_cell.angle_alpha   90.00
_cell.angle_beta   90.00
_cell.angle_gamma   90.00
#
_symmetry.space_group_name_H-M   'P 1'
#
loop_
_entity.id
_entity.type
_entity.pdbx_description
1 polymer ?
#
loop_
_entity_poly.entity_id
_entity_poly.type
_entity_poly.pdbx_seq_one_letter_code
_entity_poly.pdbx_strand_id
1 'polypeptide(L)'
;MTQVPPTSGFESRTIEGYSCEKVYAESSDYKAEMWITHEIPLNMMQILSYQTVGAGKSQDELEQFEQFGVDGLPLQVNLSSKQGKAAVQLNLINFQDSVDEAIFSSLGHSLSQVE
;
A
#
# COMPACT_ATOMS: atom_id res chain seq x y z
N MET A 1 -5.18 -22.77 7.43
CA MET A 1 -6.02 -21.96 6.53
C MET A 1 -5.41 -22.02 5.15
N THR A 2 -6.19 -22.32 4.11
CA THR A 2 -5.69 -22.49 2.74
C THR A 2 -5.70 -21.13 2.06
N GLN A 3 -4.53 -20.50 1.89
CA GLN A 3 -4.39 -19.30 1.06
C GLN A 3 -4.74 -19.65 -0.39
N VAL A 4 -5.59 -18.85 -1.02
CA VAL A 4 -5.79 -18.90 -2.46
C VAL A 4 -4.74 -17.97 -3.08
N PRO A 5 -3.87 -18.47 -3.99
CA PRO A 5 -2.85 -17.63 -4.60
C PRO A 5 -3.50 -16.47 -5.37
N PRO A 6 -2.87 -15.28 -5.38
CA PRO A 6 -3.37 -14.16 -6.16
C PRO A 6 -3.45 -14.54 -7.63
N THR A 7 -4.51 -14.09 -8.29
CA THR A 7 -4.74 -14.38 -9.71
C THR A 7 -4.56 -13.10 -10.51
N SER A 8 -3.56 -13.08 -11.41
CA SER A 8 -3.48 -12.02 -12.43
C SER A 8 -4.66 -12.13 -13.39
N GLY A 9 -5.37 -11.02 -13.56
CA GLY A 9 -6.34 -10.83 -14.61
C GLY A 9 -5.66 -10.51 -15.94
N PHE A 10 -6.37 -10.75 -17.05
CA PHE A 10 -5.93 -10.39 -18.40
C PHE A 10 -6.04 -8.87 -18.69
N GLU A 11 -6.39 -8.07 -17.68
CA GLU A 11 -6.59 -6.64 -17.81
C GLU A 11 -5.32 -5.87 -17.45
N SER A 12 -4.91 -4.97 -18.33
CA SER A 12 -3.79 -4.07 -18.13
C SER A 12 -4.20 -2.63 -18.38
N ARG A 13 -3.63 -1.68 -17.63
CA ARG A 13 -3.77 -0.24 -17.91
C ARG A 13 -2.58 0.55 -17.38
N THR A 14 -2.45 1.78 -17.82
CA THR A 14 -1.44 2.71 -17.31
C THR A 14 -2.01 3.55 -16.16
N ILE A 15 -1.26 3.67 -15.07
CA ILE A 15 -1.57 4.54 -13.92
C ILE A 15 -0.30 5.32 -13.58
N GLU A 16 -0.38 6.65 -13.51
CA GLU A 16 0.79 7.51 -13.20
C GLU A 16 2.01 7.26 -14.11
N GLY A 17 1.77 6.84 -15.36
CA GLY A 17 2.82 6.52 -16.33
C GLY A 17 3.35 5.08 -16.28
N TYR A 18 2.94 4.27 -15.28
CA TYR A 18 3.39 2.89 -15.10
C TYR A 18 2.41 1.87 -15.68
N SER A 19 2.93 0.84 -16.34
CA SER A 19 2.14 -0.30 -16.76
C SER A 19 1.70 -1.10 -15.54
N CYS A 20 0.39 -1.33 -15.43
CA CYS A 20 -0.21 -2.07 -14.33
C CYS A 20 -1.03 -3.25 -14.84
N GLU A 21 -0.94 -4.38 -14.14
CA GLU A 21 -1.84 -5.51 -14.29
C GLU A 21 -2.88 -5.54 -13.17
N LYS A 22 -4.07 -6.03 -13.49
CA LYS A 22 -5.12 -6.24 -12.49
C LYS A 22 -4.89 -7.55 -11.76
N VAL A 23 -4.85 -7.54 -10.43
CA VAL A 23 -4.72 -8.74 -9.61
C VAL A 23 -5.86 -8.83 -8.60
N TYR A 24 -6.40 -10.02 -8.45
CA TYR A 24 -7.36 -10.33 -7.39
C TYR A 24 -6.71 -11.22 -6.34
N ALA A 25 -6.87 -10.85 -5.08
CA ALA A 25 -6.41 -11.65 -3.95
C ALA A 25 -7.50 -11.77 -2.88
N GLU A 26 -7.43 -12.82 -2.07
CA GLU A 26 -8.45 -13.09 -1.06
C GLU A 26 -7.79 -13.66 0.21
N SER A 27 -8.13 -13.10 1.36
CA SER A 27 -7.75 -13.60 2.69
C SER A 27 -8.96 -14.17 3.41
N SER A 28 -8.87 -14.55 4.69
CA SER A 28 -10.04 -14.98 5.46
C SER A 28 -11.14 -13.91 5.50
N ASP A 29 -10.74 -12.65 5.66
CA ASP A 29 -11.64 -11.56 6.04
C ASP A 29 -11.90 -10.55 4.90
N TYR A 30 -11.06 -10.55 3.86
CA TYR A 30 -11.11 -9.54 2.80
C TYR A 30 -10.99 -10.14 1.39
N LYS A 31 -11.54 -9.41 0.43
CA LYS A 31 -11.24 -9.53 -0.99
C LYS A 31 -10.52 -8.27 -1.45
N ALA A 32 -9.46 -8.42 -2.22
CA ALA A 32 -8.65 -7.34 -2.74
C ALA A 32 -8.70 -7.35 -4.27
N GLU A 33 -8.97 -6.17 -4.85
CA GLU A 33 -8.70 -5.88 -6.26
C GLU A 33 -7.56 -4.86 -6.30
N MET A 34 -6.50 -5.17 -7.04
CA MET A 34 -5.28 -4.38 -7.08
C MET A 34 -4.85 -4.09 -8.51
N TRP A 35 -4.23 -2.94 -8.72
CA TRP A 35 -3.53 -2.60 -9.96
C TRP A 35 -2.06 -2.45 -9.65
N ILE A 36 -1.25 -3.37 -10.14
CA ILE A 36 0.12 -3.57 -9.69
C ILE A 36 1.09 -3.29 -10.82
N THR A 37 2.13 -2.54 -10.51
CA THR A 37 3.30 -2.39 -11.38
C THR A 37 4.52 -3.10 -10.79
N HIS A 38 5.35 -3.63 -11.69
CA HIS A 38 6.66 -4.21 -11.36
C HIS A 38 7.82 -3.29 -11.78
N GLU A 39 7.50 -2.12 -12.35
CA GLU A 39 8.49 -1.13 -12.80
C GLU A 39 9.11 -0.36 -11.62
N ILE A 40 8.37 -0.23 -10.53
CA ILE A 40 8.86 0.34 -9.28
C ILE A 40 9.34 -0.82 -8.40
N PRO A 41 10.63 -0.86 -7.99
CA PRO A 41 11.20 -1.95 -7.21
C PRO A 41 10.83 -1.85 -5.72
N LEU A 42 9.54 -1.69 -5.45
CA LEU A 42 8.95 -1.63 -4.13
C LEU A 42 7.72 -2.55 -4.08
N ASN A 43 7.34 -2.96 -2.88
CA ASN A 43 6.06 -3.60 -2.64
C ASN A 43 5.29 -2.89 -1.51
N MET A 44 4.01 -3.21 -1.38
CA MET A 44 3.14 -2.56 -0.39
C MET A 44 3.58 -2.83 1.06
N MET A 45 4.11 -4.02 1.33
CA MET A 45 4.62 -4.39 2.66
C MET A 45 5.74 -3.46 3.10
N GLN A 46 6.66 -3.12 2.18
CA GLN A 46 7.74 -2.17 2.45
C GLN A 46 7.17 -0.78 2.80
N ILE A 47 6.19 -0.27 2.06
CA ILE A 47 5.57 1.03 2.33
C ILE A 47 4.90 1.07 3.71
N LEU A 48 4.10 0.05 4.03
CA LEU A 48 3.37 -0.01 5.30
C LEU A 48 4.31 -0.22 6.49
N SER A 49 5.44 -0.90 6.29
CA SER A 49 6.46 -1.06 7.34
C SER A 49 7.03 0.29 7.80
N TYR A 50 7.23 1.26 6.89
CA TYR A 50 7.69 2.60 7.27
C TYR A 50 6.64 3.40 8.05
N GLN A 51 5.35 3.18 7.79
CA GLN A 51 4.27 3.88 8.50
C GLN A 51 4.01 3.31 9.90
N THR A 52 4.18 2.01 10.08
CA THR A 52 3.91 1.31 11.35
C THR A 52 4.95 1.63 12.41
N VAL A 53 6.23 1.77 12.05
CA VAL A 53 7.32 2.10 12.98
C VAL A 53 7.14 3.49 13.63
N GLY A 54 6.57 4.46 12.91
CA GLY A 54 6.36 5.82 13.42
C GLY A 54 5.04 6.05 14.17
N ALA A 55 4.00 5.25 13.89
CA ALA A 55 2.64 5.50 14.38
C ALA A 55 2.16 4.55 15.48
N GLY A 56 2.93 3.51 15.83
CA GLY A 56 2.51 2.51 16.81
C GLY A 56 1.27 1.71 16.40
N LYS A 57 0.98 1.64 15.09
CA LYS A 57 -0.13 0.86 14.54
C LYS A 57 0.12 -0.64 14.67
N SER A 58 -0.95 -1.42 14.85
CA SER A 58 -0.86 -2.87 15.08
C SER A 58 -0.28 -3.61 13.86
N GLN A 59 0.51 -4.65 14.14
CA GLN A 59 1.09 -5.55 13.13
C GLN A 59 0.01 -6.27 12.30
N ASP A 60 -1.22 -6.37 12.83
CA ASP A 60 -2.36 -7.02 12.20
C ASP A 60 -2.68 -6.49 10.78
N GLU A 61 -2.46 -5.20 10.51
CA GLU A 61 -2.67 -4.62 9.17
C GLU A 61 -1.61 -5.12 8.17
N LEU A 62 -0.36 -5.29 8.62
CA LEU A 62 0.73 -5.82 7.79
C LEU A 62 0.52 -7.31 7.46
N GLU A 63 0.12 -8.09 8.46
CA GLU A 63 -0.14 -9.52 8.30
C GLU A 63 -1.25 -9.80 7.27
N GLN A 64 -2.24 -8.90 7.15
CA GLN A 64 -3.29 -9.03 6.13
C GLN A 64 -2.76 -8.84 4.71
N PHE A 65 -1.83 -7.92 4.48
CA PHE A 65 -1.23 -7.71 3.16
C PHE A 65 -0.24 -8.82 2.80
N GLU A 66 0.51 -9.33 3.78
CA GLU A 66 1.35 -10.52 3.60
C GLU A 66 0.48 -11.72 3.16
N GLN A 67 -0.73 -11.84 3.72
CA GLN A 67 -1.64 -12.91 3.37
C GLN A 67 -2.12 -12.92 1.91
N PHE A 68 -2.06 -11.78 1.22
CA PHE A 68 -2.42 -11.71 -0.19
C PHE A 68 -1.33 -12.25 -1.12
N GLY A 69 -0.08 -12.40 -0.65
CA GLY A 69 1.01 -13.00 -1.41
C GLY A 69 1.35 -12.27 -2.71
N VAL A 70 1.14 -10.96 -2.74
CA VAL A 70 1.24 -10.14 -3.93
C VAL A 70 2.68 -9.65 -4.12
N ASP A 71 3.22 -9.84 -5.32
CA ASP A 71 4.50 -9.26 -5.74
C ASP A 71 4.28 -7.96 -6.51
N GLY A 72 5.18 -6.99 -6.35
CA GLY A 72 5.10 -5.65 -6.96
C GLY A 72 4.36 -4.59 -6.13
N LEU A 73 4.32 -3.36 -6.67
CA LEU A 73 3.70 -2.21 -6.02
C LEU A 73 2.27 -1.98 -6.52
N PRO A 74 1.24 -2.15 -5.68
CA PRO A 74 -0.11 -1.74 -6.04
C PRO A 74 -0.24 -0.21 -6.04
N LEU A 75 -0.50 0.37 -7.22
CA LEU A 75 -0.83 1.78 -7.37
C LEU A 75 -2.28 2.08 -7.01
N GLN A 76 -3.16 1.08 -7.11
CA GLN A 76 -4.52 1.14 -6.57
C GLN A 76 -4.87 -0.15 -5.87
N VAL A 77 -5.57 -0.05 -4.73
CA VAL A 77 -6.08 -1.17 -3.95
C VAL A 77 -7.53 -0.88 -3.57
N ASN A 78 -8.42 -1.83 -3.85
CA ASN A 78 -9.78 -1.86 -3.33
C ASN A 78 -9.93 -3.10 -2.45
N LEU A 79 -10.02 -2.89 -1.13
CA LEU A 79 -10.30 -3.94 -0.16
C LEU A 79 -11.79 -3.93 0.19
N SER A 80 -12.43 -5.09 0.10
CA SER A 80 -13.81 -5.31 0.51
C SER A 80 -13.85 -6.35 1.62
N SER A 81 -14.36 -5.98 2.80
CA SER A 81 -14.61 -6.94 3.88
C SER A 81 -15.69 -7.94 3.49
N LYS A 82 -15.44 -9.23 3.74
CA LYS A 82 -16.44 -10.30 3.55
C LYS A 82 -17.52 -10.30 4.64
N GLN A 83 -17.24 -9.67 5.78
CA GLN A 83 -18.15 -9.59 6.93
C GLN A 83 -18.91 -8.25 7.01
N GLY A 84 -18.86 -7.43 5.94
CA GLY A 84 -19.63 -6.18 5.84
C GLY A 84 -19.14 -5.05 6.75
N LYS A 85 -17.90 -5.10 7.26
CA LYS A 85 -17.38 -4.12 8.21
C LYS A 85 -16.91 -2.82 7.55
N ALA A 86 -15.97 -2.91 6.62
CA ALA A 86 -15.33 -1.75 6.00
C ALA A 86 -14.86 -2.07 4.57
N ALA A 87 -14.90 -1.06 3.71
CA ALA A 87 -14.22 -1.05 2.41
C ALA A 87 -13.10 -0.01 2.47
N VAL A 88 -11.91 -0.37 2.02
CA VAL A 88 -10.75 0.53 1.97
C VAL A 88 -10.35 0.71 0.52
N GLN A 89 -10.19 1.96 0.11
CA GLN A 89 -9.60 2.29 -1.17
C GLN A 89 -8.30 3.06 -0.93
N LEU A 90 -7.22 2.58 -1.55
CA LEU A 90 -5.92 3.24 -1.55
C LEU A 90 -5.52 3.52 -2.98
N ASN A 91 -5.09 4.75 -3.24
CA ASN A 91 -4.54 5.17 -4.53
C ASN A 91 -3.22 5.90 -4.29
N LEU A 92 -2.16 5.46 -4.94
CA LEU A 92 -0.91 6.20 -5.04
C LEU A 92 -1.00 7.07 -6.29
N ILE A 93 -0.90 8.39 -6.09
CA ILE A 93 -1.13 9.40 -7.14
C ILE A 93 -0.09 10.53 -7.02
N ASN A 94 0.07 11.29 -8.09
CA ASN A 94 0.96 12.44 -8.20
C ASN A 94 2.42 12.10 -7.83
N PHE A 95 2.98 11.08 -8.47
CA PHE A 95 4.40 10.74 -8.30
C PHE A 95 5.28 11.90 -8.74
N GLN A 96 6.32 12.19 -7.95
CA GLN A 96 7.27 13.28 -8.20
C GLN A 96 8.70 12.76 -8.00
N ASP A 97 9.62 13.19 -8.87
CA ASP A 97 11.04 12.82 -8.78
C ASP A 97 11.83 13.71 -7.82
N SER A 98 11.20 14.79 -7.35
CA SER A 98 11.81 15.77 -6.46
C SER A 98 10.83 16.19 -5.37
N VAL A 99 11.37 16.49 -4.20
CA VAL A 99 10.64 17.07 -3.09
C VAL A 99 11.36 18.34 -2.65
N ASP A 100 10.61 19.36 -2.21
CA ASP A 100 11.19 20.56 -1.64
C ASP A 100 11.93 20.20 -0.34
N GLU A 101 13.25 20.37 -0.29
CA GLU A 101 14.06 20.06 0.89
C GLU A 101 13.62 20.86 2.13
N ALA A 102 12.95 22.00 1.95
CA ALA A 102 12.42 22.80 3.04
C ALA A 102 11.43 22.01 3.94
N ILE A 103 10.78 20.95 3.43
CA ILE A 103 9.89 20.11 4.25
C ILE A 103 10.60 19.41 5.41
N PHE A 104 11.93 19.22 5.30
CA PHE A 104 12.76 18.60 6.34
C PHE A 104 13.51 19.65 7.17
N SER A 105 13.30 20.93 6.91
CA SER A 105 14.01 22.01 7.60
C SER A 105 13.39 22.29 8.96
N SER A 106 14.22 22.31 10.00
CA SER A 106 13.85 22.83 11.32
C SER A 106 14.12 24.34 11.46
N LEU A 107 14.50 25.02 10.37
CA LEU A 107 14.81 26.44 10.39
C LEU A 107 13.56 27.24 10.83
N GLY A 108 13.67 28.01 11.91
CA GLY A 108 12.55 28.76 12.48
C GLY A 108 11.68 27.96 13.47
N HIS A 109 12.00 26.70 13.74
CA HIS A 109 11.35 25.88 14.75
C HIS A 109 12.25 25.69 15.97
N SER A 110 11.69 25.78 17.18
CA SER A 110 12.38 25.46 18.43
C SER A 110 11.72 24.28 19.13
N LEU A 111 12.54 23.35 19.62
CA LEU A 111 12.09 22.26 20.48
C LEU A 111 12.06 22.76 21.93
N SER A 112 10.88 22.90 22.50
CA SER A 112 10.73 23.10 23.95
C SER A 112 10.75 21.75 24.65
N GLN A 113 11.79 21.52 25.48
CA GLN A 113 11.73 20.45 26.47
C GLN A 113 10.75 20.84 27.56
N VAL A 114 9.79 19.97 27.84
CA VAL A 114 8.93 20.07 29.03
C VAL A 114 9.58 19.20 30.09
N GLU A 115 10.18 19.83 31.11
CA GLU A 115 10.64 19.15 32.34
C GLU A 115 9.47 18.78 33.25
#